data_AF-A0A2N2L9F6-F1
#
_entry.id   AF-A0A2N2L9F6-F1
#
_cell.length_a   1.000
_cell.length_b   1.000
_cell.length_c   1.000
_cell.angle_alpha   90.00
_cell.angle_beta   90.00
_cell.angle_gamma   90.00
#
_symmetry.space_group_name_H-M   'P 1'
#
loop_
_entity.id
_entity.type
_entity.pdbx_description
1 polymer ?
#
loop_
_entity_poly.entity_id
_entity_poly.type
_entity_poly.pdbx_seq_one_letter_code
_entity_poly.pdbx_strand_id
1 'polypeptide(L)'
;MAIDLGALLPVLGTLDPLTELYAQLDAGRPARLGVPDSAKAACTALLWRRSRRPVLLVVPREVDAETMVEQVRAWAGDAAVHFPGRAALPFSREGHDPDVSWERIGVLSRMARAGATPPLVVASAS
;
A
#
# COMPACT_ATOMS: atom_id res chain seq x y z
N MET A 1 17.63 -11.94 1.77
CA MET A 1 17.35 -11.95 0.31
C MET A 1 15.85 -11.91 0.17
N ALA A 2 15.27 -10.73 -0.12
CA ALA A 2 13.83 -10.61 -0.31
C ALA A 2 13.45 -11.28 -1.64
N ILE A 3 12.35 -12.02 -1.66
CA ILE A 3 11.82 -12.65 -2.87
C ILE A 3 11.16 -11.57 -3.72
N ASP A 4 11.56 -11.41 -4.98
CA ASP A 4 10.90 -10.54 -5.95
C ASP A 4 9.88 -11.34 -6.77
N LEU A 5 8.61 -11.06 -6.51
CA LEU A 5 7.43 -11.60 -7.19
C LEU A 5 6.83 -10.60 -8.20
N GLY A 6 7.39 -9.41 -8.34
CA GLY A 6 6.89 -8.37 -9.25
C GLY A 6 6.88 -8.79 -10.72
N ALA A 7 7.77 -9.72 -11.09
CA ALA A 7 7.82 -10.35 -12.41
C ALA A 7 6.56 -11.18 -12.73
N LEU A 8 5.79 -11.63 -11.73
CA LEU A 8 4.57 -12.41 -11.92
C LEU A 8 3.32 -11.55 -12.16
N LEU A 9 3.36 -10.27 -11.77
CA LEU A 9 2.23 -9.35 -11.94
C LEU A 9 1.71 -9.20 -13.38
N PRO A 10 2.56 -9.14 -14.44
CA PRO A 10 2.06 -9.09 -15.82
C PRO A 10 1.24 -10.34 -16.16
N VAL A 11 1.71 -11.52 -15.74
CA VAL A 11 1.06 -12.81 -16.02
C VAL A 11 -0.24 -12.94 -15.23
N LEU A 12 -0.24 -12.55 -13.95
CA LEU A 12 -1.45 -12.55 -13.14
C LEU A 12 -2.48 -11.53 -13.65
N GLY A 13 -2.04 -10.44 -14.28
CA GLY A 13 -2.90 -9.45 -14.91
C GLY A 13 -3.52 -9.89 -16.23
N THR A 14 -3.04 -10.95 -16.88
CA THR A 14 -3.68 -11.51 -18.09
C THR A 14 -4.75 -12.54 -17.77
N LEU A 15 -4.66 -13.16 -16.59
CA LEU A 15 -5.78 -13.87 -16.01
C LEU A 15 -6.79 -12.77 -15.65
N ASP A 16 -8.09 -12.97 -15.83
CA ASP A 16 -9.12 -11.94 -15.61
C ASP A 16 -9.71 -11.94 -14.16
N PRO A 17 -8.99 -12.17 -13.03
CA PRO A 17 -9.66 -12.34 -11.74
C PRO A 17 -10.27 -11.04 -11.20
N LEU A 18 -9.92 -9.87 -11.76
CA LEU A 18 -10.30 -8.55 -11.25
C LEU A 18 -11.06 -7.69 -12.27
N THR A 19 -11.54 -8.24 -13.38
CA THR A 19 -12.09 -7.44 -14.49
C THR A 19 -13.33 -6.62 -14.10
N GLU A 20 -14.27 -7.23 -13.38
CA GLU A 20 -15.43 -6.51 -12.83
C GLU A 20 -15.00 -5.46 -11.79
N LEU A 21 -14.01 -5.78 -10.94
CA LEU A 21 -13.45 -4.84 -9.97
C LEU A 21 -12.86 -3.61 -10.69
N TYR A 22 -12.09 -3.81 -11.75
CA TYR A 22 -11.53 -2.71 -12.54
C TYR A 22 -12.63 -1.85 -13.16
N ALA A 23 -13.66 -2.45 -13.75
CA ALA A 23 -14.76 -1.70 -14.36
C ALA A 23 -15.51 -0.82 -13.34
N GLN A 24 -15.69 -1.31 -12.10
CA GLN A 24 -16.28 -0.53 -11.02
C GLN A 24 -15.39 0.64 -10.61
N LEU A 25 -14.09 0.40 -10.43
CA LEU A 25 -13.13 1.44 -10.05
C LEU A 25 -12.95 2.51 -11.14
N ASP A 26 -12.90 2.11 -12.41
CA ASP A 26 -12.81 3.01 -13.57
C ASP A 26 -14.05 3.92 -13.66
N ALA A 27 -15.22 3.42 -13.23
CA ALA A 27 -16.45 4.21 -13.11
C ALA A 27 -16.53 5.05 -11.82
N GLY A 28 -15.47 5.09 -11.02
CA GLY A 28 -15.42 5.82 -9.74
C GLY A 28 -16.32 5.23 -8.65
N ARG A 29 -16.76 3.98 -8.80
CA ARG A 29 -17.62 3.31 -7.81
C ARG A 29 -16.79 2.52 -6.80
N PRO A 30 -17.20 2.50 -5.53
CA PRO A 30 -16.60 1.58 -4.55
C PRO A 30 -16.90 0.14 -4.97
N ALA A 31 -15.94 -0.74 -4.72
CA ALA A 31 -16.02 -2.16 -5.06
C ALA A 31 -15.66 -3.02 -3.85
N ARG A 32 -16.18 -4.25 -3.81
CA ARG A 32 -15.92 -5.21 -2.73
C ARG A 32 -15.46 -6.53 -3.34
N LEU A 33 -14.40 -7.09 -2.79
CA LEU A 33 -13.82 -8.36 -3.22
C LEU A 33 -13.48 -9.21 -2.01
N GLY A 34 -13.90 -10.46 -2.02
CA GLY A 34 -13.39 -11.46 -1.08
C GLY A 34 -12.02 -11.93 -1.54
N VAL A 35 -10.98 -11.72 -0.72
CA VAL A 35 -9.60 -12.08 -1.06
C VAL A 35 -9.02 -12.91 0.10
N PRO A 36 -8.47 -14.11 -0.16
CA PRO A 36 -7.70 -14.84 0.84
C PRO A 36 -6.53 -14.01 1.35
N ASP A 37 -6.15 -14.15 2.63
CA ASP A 37 -5.08 -13.34 3.23
C ASP A 37 -3.77 -13.39 2.43
N SER A 38 -3.39 -14.58 1.95
CA SER A 38 -2.20 -14.79 1.13
C SER A 38 -2.21 -14.06 -0.21
N ALA A 39 -3.38 -13.69 -0.73
CA ALA A 39 -3.55 -13.01 -2.01
C ALA A 39 -3.67 -11.48 -1.87
N LYS A 40 -3.86 -10.93 -0.65
CA LYS A 40 -4.07 -9.49 -0.44
C LYS A 40 -2.92 -8.63 -0.96
N ALA A 41 -1.68 -9.04 -0.72
CA ALA A 41 -0.49 -8.31 -1.19
C ALA A 41 -0.43 -8.30 -2.73
N ALA A 42 -0.65 -9.45 -3.37
CA ALA A 42 -0.67 -9.59 -4.82
C ALA A 42 -1.81 -8.76 -5.46
N CYS A 43 -3.03 -8.86 -4.93
CA CYS A 43 -4.18 -8.09 -5.40
C CYS A 43 -3.95 -6.59 -5.28
N THR A 44 -3.37 -6.12 -4.17
CA THR A 44 -3.04 -4.70 -3.97
C THR A 44 -2.00 -4.24 -4.99
N ALA A 45 -0.95 -5.05 -5.23
CA ALA A 45 0.07 -4.72 -6.21
C ALA A 45 -0.47 -4.69 -7.65
N LEU A 46 -1.43 -5.56 -8.00
CA LEU A 46 -2.13 -5.53 -9.29
C LEU A 46 -2.93 -4.22 -9.46
N LEU A 47 -3.69 -3.82 -8.43
CA LEU A 47 -4.47 -2.58 -8.44
C LEU A 47 -3.56 -1.33 -8.57
N TRP A 48 -2.46 -1.30 -7.84
CA TRP A 48 -1.46 -0.23 -7.93
C TRP A 48 -0.81 -0.17 -9.31
N ARG A 49 -0.36 -1.30 -9.85
CA ARG A 49 0.27 -1.38 -11.17
C ARG A 49 -0.68 -0.97 -12.30
N ARG A 50 -1.95 -1.39 -12.22
CA ARG A 50 -3.01 -1.05 -13.19
C ARG A 50 -3.33 0.44 -13.14
N SER A 51 -3.58 0.97 -11.94
CA SER A 51 -4.04 2.36 -11.78
C SER A 51 -2.97 3.38 -12.16
N ARG A 52 -1.67 3.04 -12.05
CA ARG A 52 -0.53 3.97 -12.25
C ARG A 52 -0.69 5.25 -11.45
N ARG A 53 -1.31 5.15 -10.27
CA ARG A 53 -1.56 6.25 -9.34
C ARG A 53 -1.08 5.87 -7.94
N PRO A 54 -0.82 6.84 -7.05
CA PRO A 54 -0.59 6.53 -5.65
C PRO A 54 -1.76 5.74 -5.06
N VAL A 55 -1.47 4.65 -4.36
CA VAL A 55 -2.47 3.78 -3.70
C VAL A 55 -2.22 3.78 -2.20
N LEU A 56 -3.28 3.92 -1.41
CA LEU A 56 -3.26 3.76 0.04
C LEU A 56 -3.96 2.44 0.41
N LEU A 57 -3.21 1.53 1.00
CA LEU A 57 -3.72 0.32 1.63
C LEU A 57 -3.85 0.58 3.13
N VAL A 58 -5.09 0.55 3.63
CA VAL A 58 -5.39 0.70 5.06
C VAL A 58 -5.61 -0.66 5.68
N VAL A 59 -4.92 -0.94 6.79
CA VAL A 59 -5.06 -2.17 7.58
C VAL A 59 -5.48 -1.84 9.02
N PRO A 60 -6.00 -2.82 9.80
CA PRO A 60 -6.61 -2.51 11.09
C PRO A 60 -5.65 -1.97 12.15
N ARG A 61 -4.43 -2.53 12.25
CA ARG A 61 -3.46 -2.20 13.32
C ARG A 61 -2.08 -1.88 12.75
N GLU A 62 -1.26 -1.20 13.55
CA GLU A 62 0.13 -0.88 13.17
C GLU A 62 0.97 -2.12 12.86
N VAL A 63 0.89 -3.15 13.70
CA VAL A 63 1.57 -4.44 13.46
C VAL A 63 1.13 -5.11 12.15
N ASP A 64 -0.13 -4.90 11.74
CA ASP A 64 -0.63 -5.39 10.46
C ASP A 64 -0.01 -4.60 9.31
N ALA A 65 0.25 -3.30 9.50
CA ALA A 65 0.83 -2.42 8.49
C ALA A 65 2.31 -2.75 8.26
N GLU A 66 3.06 -2.95 9.35
CA GLU A 66 4.44 -3.42 9.33
C GLU A 66 4.55 -4.80 8.66
N THR A 67 3.65 -5.73 8.96
CA THR A 67 3.67 -7.05 8.32
C THR A 67 3.27 -6.96 6.84
N MET A 68 2.25 -6.18 6.53
CA MET A 68 1.72 -6.06 5.17
C MET A 68 2.69 -5.34 4.24
N VAL A 69 3.43 -4.32 4.70
CA VAL A 69 4.41 -3.64 3.84
C VAL A 69 5.50 -4.61 3.38
N GLU A 70 5.96 -5.53 4.24
CA GLU A 70 6.94 -6.56 3.86
C GLU A 70 6.38 -7.51 2.80
N GLN A 71 5.12 -7.94 2.95
CA GLN A 71 4.45 -8.77 1.96
C GLN A 71 4.29 -8.05 0.63
N VAL A 72 3.90 -6.77 0.65
CA VAL A 72 3.71 -5.96 -0.56
C VAL A 72 5.05 -5.62 -1.22
N ARG A 73 6.13 -5.43 -0.47
CA ARG A 73 7.50 -5.24 -1.00
C ARG A 73 7.93 -6.40 -1.89
N ALA A 74 7.51 -7.62 -1.59
CA ALA A 74 7.76 -8.76 -2.48
C ALA A 74 7.14 -8.58 -3.88
N TRP A 75 6.06 -7.81 -4.03
CA TRP A 75 5.36 -7.61 -5.31
C TRP A 75 5.66 -6.26 -5.97
N ALA A 76 5.83 -5.20 -5.19
CA ALA A 76 5.97 -3.82 -5.65
C ALA A 76 7.36 -3.22 -5.39
N GLY A 77 8.26 -3.95 -4.75
CA GLY A 77 9.61 -3.50 -4.42
C GLY A 77 9.60 -2.20 -3.62
N ASP A 78 10.50 -1.29 -3.97
CA ASP A 78 10.65 0.01 -3.29
C ASP A 78 9.45 0.93 -3.45
N ALA A 79 8.48 0.63 -4.32
CA ALA A 79 7.24 1.39 -4.39
C ALA A 79 6.38 1.23 -3.13
N ALA A 80 6.51 0.10 -2.43
CA ALA A 80 5.82 -0.18 -1.18
C ALA A 80 6.49 0.53 0.00
N VAL A 81 5.76 1.45 0.62
CA VAL A 81 6.23 2.24 1.76
C VAL A 81 5.26 2.14 2.93
N HIS A 82 5.82 2.01 4.13
CA HIS A 82 5.04 2.06 5.36
C HIS A 82 4.82 3.54 5.72
N PHE A 83 3.60 3.89 6.13
CA PHE A 83 3.32 5.17 6.75
C PHE A 83 3.11 4.93 8.25
N PRO A 84 4.12 5.20 9.08
CA PRO A 84 4.08 4.80 10.47
C PRO A 84 3.02 5.58 11.24
N GLY A 85 2.36 4.89 12.17
CA GLY A 85 1.43 5.46 13.13
C GLY A 85 2.07 6.57 13.96
N ARG A 86 1.24 7.42 14.59
CA ARG A 86 1.74 8.44 15.50
C ARG A 86 2.21 7.74 16.78
N ALA A 87 3.45 8.01 17.20
CA ALA A 87 3.99 7.49 18.47
C ALA A 87 3.20 7.99 19.69
N ALA A 88 2.57 9.16 19.58
CA ALA A 88 1.82 9.82 20.64
C ALA A 88 0.31 9.75 20.39
N LEU A 89 -0.46 9.50 21.47
CA LEU A 89 -1.91 9.62 21.44
C LEU A 89 -2.34 11.07 21.11
N PRO A 90 -3.48 11.26 20.44
CA PRO A 90 -4.04 12.60 20.25
C PRO A 90 -4.14 13.35 21.59
N PHE A 91 -3.63 14.58 21.62
CA PHE A 91 -3.59 15.47 22.79
C PHE A 91 -2.69 15.02 23.95
N SER A 92 -1.82 14.03 23.76
CA SER A 92 -0.80 13.75 24.76
C SER A 92 0.17 14.93 24.89
N ARG A 93 0.72 15.09 26.10
CA ARG A 93 1.77 16.08 26.37
C ARG A 93 3.17 15.52 26.10
N GLU A 94 3.24 14.26 25.70
CA GLU A 94 4.48 13.60 25.30
C GLU A 94 4.91 14.13 23.94
N GLY A 95 6.20 14.39 23.80
CA GLY A 95 6.77 14.83 22.52
C GLY A 95 6.59 13.76 21.44
N HIS A 96 6.49 14.19 20.19
CA HIS A 96 6.55 13.26 19.07
C HIS A 96 7.97 12.71 18.94
N ASP A 97 8.08 11.44 18.60
CA ASP A 97 9.35 10.87 18.15
C ASP A 97 9.79 11.61 16.86
N PRO A 98 10.96 12.29 16.86
CA PRO A 98 11.47 12.99 15.68
C PRO A 98 11.69 12.06 14.49
N ASP A 99 12.11 10.81 14.71
CA ASP A 99 12.42 9.86 13.64
C ASP A 99 11.14 9.42 12.92
N VAL A 100 10.10 9.08 13.68
CA VAL A 100 8.76 8.80 13.14
C VAL A 100 8.20 10.00 12.38
N SER A 101 8.44 11.21 12.90
CA SER A 101 7.99 12.45 12.24
C SER A 101 8.67 12.65 10.88
N TRP A 102 9.99 12.42 10.81
CA TRP A 102 10.75 12.50 9.56
C TRP A 102 10.35 11.42 8.56
N GLU A 103 10.13 10.19 9.00
CA GLU A 103 9.66 9.10 8.13
C GLU A 103 8.32 9.45 7.49
N ARG A 104 7.37 9.96 8.27
CA ARG A 104 6.05 10.42 7.78
C ARG A 104 6.18 11.53 6.75
N ILE A 105 7.03 12.54 7.02
CA ILE A 105 7.29 13.62 6.06
C ILE A 105 7.89 13.04 4.75
N GLY A 106 8.78 12.06 4.87
CA GLY A 106 9.37 11.36 3.72
C GLY A 106 8.30 10.69 2.84
N VAL A 107 7.38 9.94 3.45
CA VAL A 107 6.28 9.29 2.73
C VAL A 107 5.35 10.31 2.08
N LEU A 108 4.95 11.37 2.80
CA LEU A 108 4.10 12.42 2.26
C LEU A 108 4.76 13.18 1.11
N SER A 109 6.07 13.46 1.22
CA SER A 109 6.86 14.06 0.14
C SER A 109 6.89 13.18 -1.10
N ARG A 110 7.06 11.86 -0.92
CA ARG A 110 7.00 10.89 -2.02
C ARG A 110 5.62 10.83 -2.69
N MET A 111 4.54 10.94 -1.93
CA MET A 111 3.18 11.03 -2.46
C MET A 111 2.97 12.33 -3.25
N ALA A 112 3.40 13.46 -2.71
CA ALA A 112 3.24 14.78 -3.35
C ALA A 112 4.06 14.91 -4.64
N ARG A 113 5.20 14.23 -4.72
CA ARG A 113 6.11 14.25 -5.88
C ARG A 113 5.93 13.05 -6.81
N ALA A 114 4.79 12.36 -6.76
CA ALA A 114 4.54 11.12 -7.49
C ALA A 114 5.03 11.24 -8.96
N GLY A 115 6.16 10.58 -9.24
CA GLY A 115 6.83 10.60 -10.54
C GLY A 115 6.42 9.40 -11.38
N ALA A 116 7.36 8.85 -12.16
CA ALA A 116 7.12 7.69 -13.00
C ALA A 116 6.66 6.44 -12.23
N THR A 117 7.07 6.30 -10.97
CA THR A 117 6.67 5.19 -10.08
C THR A 117 5.89 5.73 -8.89
N PRO A 118 4.54 5.71 -8.93
CA PRO A 118 3.72 6.18 -7.82
C PRO A 118 3.92 5.28 -6.57
N PRO A 119 3.85 5.81 -5.34
CA PRO A 119 3.98 4.99 -4.15
C PRO A 119 2.74 4.13 -3.89
N LEU A 120 2.96 2.94 -3.34
CA LEU A 120 1.96 2.11 -2.68
C LEU A 120 2.20 2.26 -1.17
N VAL A 121 1.35 3.01 -0.52
CA VAL A 121 1.47 3.34 0.91
C VAL A 121 0.64 2.36 1.71
N VAL A 122 1.24 1.74 2.72
CA VAL A 122 0.57 0.89 3.70
C VAL A 122 0.48 1.65 5.01
N ALA A 123 -0.73 1.79 5.55
CA ALA A 123 -0.97 2.51 6.81
C ALA A 123 -1.96 1.73 7.68
N SER A 124 -1.85 1.89 8.99
CA SER A 124 -2.89 1.47 9.91
C SER A 124 -4.05 2.47 9.95
N ALA A 125 -5.20 2.04 10.48
CA ALA A 125 -6.36 2.91 10.70
C ALA A 125 -6.24 3.79 11.96
N SER A 126 -5.12 3.71 12.69
CA SER A 126 -4.87 4.41 13.97
C SER A 126 -4.23 5.79 13.85
#